data_AF-A0A536DSC7-F1
#
_entry.id   AF-A0A536DSC7-F1
#
_cell.length_a   1.000
_cell.length_b   1.000
_cell.length_c   1.000
_cell.angle_alpha   90.00
_cell.angle_beta   90.00
_cell.angle_gamma   90.00
#
_symmetry.space_group_name_H-M   'P 1'
#
loop_
_entity.id
_entity.type
_entity.pdbx_description
1 polymer ?
#
loop_
_entity_poly.entity_id
_entity_poly.type
_entity_poly.pdbx_seq_one_letter_code
_entity_poly.pdbx_strand_id
1 'polypeptide(L)' 'LSEEEIQRRLGRWQAPAPRYTSGALAKYARLVSSAARGAVCLADDPPQAG' A
#
# COMPACT_ATOMS: atom_id res chain seq x y z
N LEU A 1 10.24 7.08 -19.95
CA LEU A 1 8.79 6.82 -20.10
C LEU A 1 8.11 8.19 -20.06
N SER A 2 7.16 8.49 -20.94
CA SER A 2 6.47 9.79 -20.87
C SER A 2 5.45 9.80 -19.72
N GLU A 3 5.03 10.97 -19.27
CA GLU A 3 4.04 11.09 -18.20
C GLU A 3 2.70 10.45 -18.60
N GLU A 4 2.29 10.64 -19.86
CA GLU A 4 1.06 10.08 -20.42
C GLU A 4 1.10 8.53 -20.41
N GLU A 5 2.27 7.97 -20.66
CA GLU A 5 2.52 6.53 -20.63
C GLU A 5 2.51 5.98 -19.19
N ILE A 6 3.04 6.72 -18.22
CA ILE A 6 2.98 6.37 -16.78
C ILE A 6 1.52 6.36 -16.33
N GLN A 7 0.77 7.45 -16.57
CA GLN A 7 -0.63 7.57 -16.20
C GLN A 7 -1.48 6.47 -16.82
N ARG A 8 -1.25 6.14 -18.11
CA ARG A 8 -1.96 5.04 -18.77
C ARG A 8 -1.70 3.67 -18.13
N ARG A 9 -0.47 3.42 -17.67
CA ARG A 9 -0.12 2.17 -16.98
C ARG A 9 -0.73 2.12 -15.59
N LEU A 10 -0.68 3.21 -14.83
CA LEU A 10 -1.28 3.31 -13.50
C LEU A 10 -2.80 3.14 -13.57
N GLY A 11 -3.47 3.70 -14.58
CA GLY A 11 -4.91 3.52 -14.79
C GLY A 11 -5.34 2.08 -15.10
N ARG A 12 -4.40 1.19 -15.46
CA ARG A 12 -4.65 -0.24 -15.66
C ARG A 12 -4.11 -1.11 -14.53
N TRP A 13 -3.40 -0.52 -13.57
CA TRP A 13 -2.79 -1.26 -12.49
C TRP A 13 -3.84 -1.67 -11.47
N GLN A 14 -3.76 -2.92 -11.02
CA GLN A 14 -4.61 -3.46 -9.98
C GLN A 14 -3.72 -4.09 -8.91
N ALA A 15 -3.94 -3.73 -7.65
CA ALA A 15 -3.18 -4.28 -6.54
C ALA A 15 -3.37 -5.81 -6.46
N PRO A 16 -2.30 -6.60 -6.27
CA PRO A 16 -2.43 -8.04 -6.09
C PRO A 16 -3.11 -8.38 -4.76
N ALA A 17 -3.70 -9.58 -4.68
CA ALA A 17 -4.26 -10.08 -3.44
C ALA A 17 -3.15 -10.26 -2.37
N PRO A 18 -3.42 -9.94 -1.08
CA PRO A 18 -2.48 -10.19 0.00
C PRO A 18 -2.14 -11.69 0.13
N ARG A 19 -0.86 -12.00 0.32
CA ARG A 19 -0.39 -13.38 0.56
C ARG A 19 -0.84 -13.94 1.90
N TYR A 20 -1.07 -13.05 2.87
CA TYR A 20 -1.54 -13.38 4.21
C TYR A 20 -2.76 -12.53 4.51
N THR A 21 -3.90 -13.19 4.73
CA THR A 21 -5.17 -12.54 5.03
C THR A 21 -5.48 -12.50 6.53
N SER A 22 -4.73 -13.25 7.35
CA SER A 22 -4.88 -13.30 8.81
C SER A 22 -3.54 -13.31 9.56
N GLY A 23 -3.62 -13.15 10.88
CA GLY A 23 -2.46 -13.20 11.78
C GLY A 23 -1.60 -11.95 11.74
N ALA A 24 -0.39 -12.06 12.30
CA ALA A 24 0.52 -10.92 12.50
C ALA A 24 0.90 -10.23 11.18
N LEU A 25 1.13 -10.97 10.10
CA LEU A 25 1.51 -10.39 8.80
C LEU A 25 0.37 -9.65 8.12
N ALA A 26 -0.87 -10.11 8.29
CA ALA A 26 -2.04 -9.38 7.80
C ALA A 26 -2.23 -8.06 8.58
N LYS A 27 -2.02 -8.08 9.90
CA LYS A 27 -2.02 -6.85 10.72
C LYS A 27 -0.91 -5.88 10.27
N TYR A 28 0.31 -6.38 10.10
CA TYR A 28 1.45 -5.57 9.66
C TYR A 28 1.21 -4.92 8.29
N ALA A 29 0.78 -5.71 7.29
CA ALA A 29 0.53 -5.22 5.93
C ALA A 29 -0.53 -4.10 5.87
N ARG A 30 -1.46 -4.07 6.83
CA ARG A 30 -2.48 -3.03 6.95
C ARG A 30 -1.96 -1.75 7.60
N LEU A 31 -1.06 -1.86 8.57
CA LEU A 31 -0.71 -0.76 9.48
C LEU A 31 0.65 -0.11 9.18
N VAL A 32 1.50 -0.77 8.40
CA VAL A 32 2.86 -0.30 8.15
C VAL A 32 2.88 0.94 7.23
N SER A 33 3.66 1.94 7.61
CA SER A 33 3.93 3.10 6.75
C SER A 33 4.89 2.77 5.60
N SER A 34 5.05 3.68 4.64
CA SER A 34 6.11 3.54 3.64
C SER A 34 7.51 3.48 4.28
N ALA A 35 8.44 2.80 3.61
CA ALA A 35 9.82 2.68 4.09
C ALA A 35 10.53 4.03 4.20
N ALA A 36 10.23 4.98 3.30
CA ALA A 36 10.73 6.35 3.38
C ALA A 36 10.30 7.09 4.66
N ARG A 37 9.20 6.65 5.30
CA ARG A 37 8.71 7.15 6.59
C ARG A 37 9.09 6.25 7.77
N GLY A 38 10.02 5.31 7.57
CA GLY A 38 10.54 4.44 8.62
C GLY A 38 9.75 3.15 8.85
N ALA A 39 8.77 2.82 8.00
CA ALA A 39 7.96 1.59 8.12
C ALA A 39 7.35 1.37 9.52
N VAL A 40 6.91 2.45 10.17
CA VAL A 40 6.30 2.39 11.50
C VAL A 40 4.85 1.88 11.39
N CYS A 41 4.43 1.06 12.35
CA CYS A 41 3.03 0.63 12.45
C CYS A 41 2.24 1.63 13.29
N LEU A 42 1.22 2.25 12.70
CA LEU A 42 0.32 3.15 13.44
C LEU A 42 -0.77 2.32 14.15
N ALA A 43 -1.05 2.63 15.40
CA ALA A 43 -1.95 1.84 16.26
C ALA A 43 -3.44 2.01 15.91
N ASP A 44 -3.79 3.13 15.26
CA ASP A 44 -5.12 3.45 14.73
C ASP A 44 -4.99 3.74 13.22
N ASP A 45 -5.98 3.33 12.42
CA ASP A 45 -6.09 3.63 10.98
C ASP A 45 -6.44 5.12 10.80
N PRO A 46 -5.53 6.05 10.46
CA PRO A 46 -5.97 7.29 9.85
C PRO A 46 -6.64 6.95 8.50
N PRO A 47 -7.73 7.63 8.12
CA PRO A 47 -8.37 7.39 6.83
C PRO A 47 -7.30 7.54 5.74
N GLN A 48 -7.12 6.48 4.95
CA GLN A 48 -6.17 6.42 3.85
C GLN A 48 -6.46 7.60 2.90
N ALA A 49 -5.58 8.60 2.88
CA ALA A 49 -5.63 9.64 1.86
C ALA A 49 -5.22 9.02 0.53
N GLY A 50 -6.03 9.31 -0.50
CA GLY A 50 -5.88 8.81 -1.87
C GLY A 50 -4.60 9.23 -2.56
#